data_AF-A0A7S3FCU0-F1
#
_entry.id   AF-A0A7S3FCU0-F1
#
_cell.length_a   1.000
_cell.length_b   1.000
_cell.length_c   1.000
_cell.angle_alpha   90.00
_cell.angle_beta   90.00
_cell.angle_gamma   90.00
#
_symmetry.space_group_name_H-M   'P 1'
#
loop_
_entity.id
_entity.type
_entity.pdbx_description
1 polymer ?
#
loop_
_entity_poly.entity_id
_entity_poly.type
_entity_poly.pdbx_seq_one_letter_code
_entity_poly.pdbx_strand_id
1 'polypeptide(L)'
;GTHKEGWTKHAWSTLGSFGAVVLRSLISPAACDALLQQVTAWPASGEGTSASTRQPHNRRHQALPMQQGASGAATQALLTLLRPLAALALNTSTPRLVECGFLTSLPGALAQAFHADTAPDALRTCE
;
A
#
# COMPACT_ATOMS: atom_id res chain seq x y z
N GLY A 1 -28.93 2.42 2.43
CA GLY A 1 -27.67 3.18 2.39
C GLY A 1 -27.13 3.50 3.79
N THR A 2 -27.06 2.53 4.71
CA THR A 2 -26.68 2.78 6.12
C THR A 2 -25.46 1.97 6.59
N HIS A 3 -25.16 0.83 5.93
CA HIS A 3 -24.01 -0.01 6.29
C HIS A 3 -22.65 0.56 5.85
N LYS A 4 -22.60 1.40 4.80
CA LYS A 4 -21.35 1.97 4.28
C LYS A 4 -20.78 3.09 5.17
N GLU A 5 -21.61 3.79 5.94
CA GLU A 5 -21.16 4.88 6.82
C GLU A 5 -20.66 4.39 8.18
N GLY A 6 -21.21 3.26 8.68
CA GLY A 6 -20.88 2.72 9.99
C GLY A 6 -19.43 2.23 10.10
N TRP A 7 -18.94 1.48 9.10
CA TRP A 7 -17.57 0.96 9.16
C TRP A 7 -16.52 2.07 9.05
N THR A 8 -16.78 3.12 8.26
CA THR A 8 -15.84 4.25 8.08
C THR A 8 -15.61 4.98 9.40
N LYS A 9 -16.67 5.27 10.16
CA LYS A 9 -16.57 5.92 11.49
C LYS A 9 -15.82 5.05 12.50
N HIS A 10 -16.11 3.75 12.50
CA HIS A 10 -15.40 2.81 13.39
C HIS A 10 -13.91 2.70 13.02
N ALA A 11 -13.59 2.57 11.73
CA ALA A 11 -12.21 2.54 11.25
C ALA A 11 -11.45 3.84 11.59
N TRP A 12 -12.09 5.00 11.45
CA TRP A 12 -11.54 6.29 11.87
C TRP A 12 -11.26 6.35 13.37
N SER A 13 -12.22 5.92 14.21
CA SER A 13 -12.04 5.88 15.66
C SER A 13 -10.89 4.95 16.08
N THR A 14 -10.77 3.78 15.46
CA THR A 14 -9.67 2.84 15.68
C THR A 14 -8.34 3.45 15.25
N LEU A 15 -8.28 4.05 14.06
CA LEU A 15 -7.08 4.73 13.56
C LEU A 15 -6.64 5.85 14.50
N GLY A 16 -7.57 6.67 15.00
CA GLY A 16 -7.26 7.76 15.94
C GLY A 16 -6.80 7.28 17.32
N SER A 17 -7.25 6.09 17.77
CA SER A 17 -6.88 5.54 19.08
C SER A 17 -5.56 4.77 19.06
N PHE A 18 -5.25 4.09 17.97
CA PHE A 18 -4.14 3.14 17.89
C PHE A 18 -3.07 3.47 16.85
N GLY A 19 -3.31 4.45 15.98
CA GLY A 19 -2.42 4.79 14.86
C GLY A 19 -2.46 3.79 13.70
N ALA A 20 -3.25 2.71 13.78
CA ALA A 20 -3.40 1.71 12.72
C ALA A 20 -4.80 1.06 12.74
N VAL A 21 -5.25 0.57 11.59
CA VAL A 21 -6.48 -0.23 11.45
C VAL A 21 -6.28 -1.33 10.40
N VAL A 22 -6.76 -2.54 10.69
CA VAL A 22 -6.72 -3.67 9.75
C VAL A 22 -8.09 -3.85 9.12
N LEU A 23 -8.16 -3.67 7.80
CA LEU A 23 -9.37 -3.90 7.00
C LEU A 23 -9.22 -5.22 6.24
N ARG A 24 -10.13 -6.16 6.50
CA ARG A 24 -10.11 -7.49 5.87
C ARG A 24 -10.91 -7.47 4.58
N SER A 25 -10.50 -8.30 3.62
CA SER A 25 -11.24 -8.54 2.37
C SER A 25 -11.48 -7.29 1.53
N LEU A 26 -10.48 -6.39 1.46
CA LEU A 26 -10.57 -5.14 0.68
C LEU A 26 -10.67 -5.36 -0.83
N ILE A 27 -10.11 -6.45 -1.32
CA ILE A 27 -10.16 -6.88 -2.72
C ILE A 27 -10.55 -8.35 -2.80
N SER A 28 -11.13 -8.76 -3.93
CA SER A 28 -11.56 -10.14 -4.14
C SER A 28 -10.36 -11.07 -4.37
N PRO A 29 -10.48 -12.38 -4.11
CA PRO A 29 -9.43 -13.35 -4.43
C PRO A 29 -8.99 -13.29 -5.89
N ALA A 30 -9.93 -13.18 -6.84
CA ALA A 30 -9.62 -13.06 -8.26
C ALA A 30 -8.80 -11.79 -8.59
N ALA A 31 -9.07 -10.67 -7.91
CA ALA A 31 -8.27 -9.46 -8.06
C ALA A 31 -6.85 -9.65 -7.47
N CYS A 32 -6.73 -10.35 -6.32
CA CYS A 32 -5.43 -10.73 -5.77
C CYS A 32 -4.63 -11.60 -6.75
N ASP A 33 -5.25 -12.61 -7.36
CA ASP A 33 -4.58 -13.52 -8.29
C ASP A 33 -4.07 -12.77 -9.54
N ALA A 34 -4.89 -11.87 -10.09
CA ALA A 34 -4.50 -11.04 -11.22
C ALA A 34 -3.33 -10.09 -10.87
N LEU A 35 -3.35 -9.49 -9.68
CA LEU A 35 -2.23 -8.67 -9.18
C LEU A 35 -0.96 -9.52 -9.01
N LEU A 36 -1.09 -10.71 -8.43
CA LEU A 36 0.03 -11.61 -8.21
C LEU A 36 0.66 -12.02 -9.55
N GLN A 37 -0.15 -12.37 -10.54
CA GLN A 37 0.34 -12.65 -11.90
C GLN A 37 1.14 -11.47 -12.46
N GLN A 38 0.63 -10.25 -12.36
CA GLN A 38 1.33 -9.04 -12.80
C GLN A 38 2.65 -8.83 -12.06
N VAL A 39 2.69 -9.04 -10.73
CA VAL A 39 3.91 -8.93 -9.92
C VAL A 39 4.93 -10.01 -10.28
N THR A 40 4.50 -11.26 -10.48
CA THR A 40 5.38 -12.37 -10.83
C THR A 40 6.00 -12.24 -12.23
N ALA A 41 5.28 -11.60 -13.16
CA ALA A 41 5.79 -11.30 -14.50
C ALA A 41 6.80 -10.13 -14.50
N TRP A 42 6.94 -9.40 -13.38
CA TRP A 42 7.83 -8.24 -13.32
C TRP A 42 9.30 -8.65 -13.37
N PRO A 43 10.09 -8.15 -14.34
CA PRO A 43 11.48 -8.58 -14.55
C PRO A 43 12.32 -8.52 -13.27
N ALA A 44 13.03 -9.61 -12.99
CA ALA A 44 13.90 -9.73 -11.81
C ALA A 44 15.04 -8.70 -11.82
N SER A 45 15.46 -8.24 -13.02
CA SER A 45 16.46 -7.18 -13.22
C SER A 45 15.99 -5.77 -12.85
N GLY A 46 14.73 -5.60 -12.44
CA GLY A 46 14.26 -4.36 -11.83
C GLY A 46 14.81 -4.23 -10.41
N GLU A 47 16.01 -3.68 -10.27
CA GLU A 47 16.61 -3.30 -8.99
C GLU A 47 15.63 -2.40 -8.22
N GLY A 48 15.28 -2.81 -7.00
CA GLY A 48 14.46 -2.00 -6.10
C GLY A 48 15.35 -1.00 -5.38
N THR A 49 15.55 0.18 -5.96
CA THR A 49 16.35 1.24 -5.34
C THR A 49 15.48 2.44 -4.99
N SER A 50 14.68 2.32 -3.93
CA SER A 50 14.38 3.49 -3.10
C SER A 50 15.32 3.45 -1.88
N ALA A 51 15.75 4.62 -1.41
CA ALA A 51 16.67 4.76 -0.27
C ALA A 51 16.19 4.06 1.02
N SER A 52 14.90 3.70 1.07
CA SER A 52 14.17 3.05 2.17
C SER A 52 14.13 1.51 2.14
N THR A 53 14.63 0.84 1.10
CA THR A 53 14.55 -0.64 0.98
C THR A 53 15.92 -1.31 0.80
N ARG A 54 16.86 -0.99 1.70
CA ARG A 54 18.32 -1.25 1.60
C ARG A 54 18.79 -2.72 1.62
N GLN A 55 18.07 -3.65 1.00
CA GLN A 55 18.56 -4.99 0.72
C GLN A 55 18.36 -5.32 -0.76
N PRO A 56 19.23 -4.80 -1.65
CA PRO A 56 19.03 -4.82 -3.10
C PRO A 56 18.84 -6.23 -3.68
N HIS A 57 19.30 -7.26 -2.98
CA HIS A 57 19.17 -8.66 -3.40
C HIS A 57 18.03 -9.43 -2.72
N ASN A 58 17.53 -8.96 -1.58
CA ASN A 58 16.51 -9.69 -0.79
C ASN A 58 15.17 -8.96 -0.72
N ARG A 59 15.09 -7.69 -1.12
CA ARG A 59 13.85 -6.91 -1.15
C ARG A 59 13.69 -6.20 -2.49
N ARG A 60 12.46 -6.15 -2.99
CA ARG A 60 12.10 -5.35 -4.18
C ARG A 60 10.98 -4.40 -3.79
N HIS A 61 11.14 -3.14 -4.15
CA HIS A 61 10.07 -2.14 -4.13
C HIS A 61 9.97 -1.57 -5.53
N GLN A 62 8.80 -1.74 -6.15
CA GLN A 62 8.59 -1.41 -7.55
C GLN A 62 7.23 -0.76 -7.74
N ALA A 63 7.21 0.34 -8.48
CA ALA A 63 5.98 1.01 -8.87
C ALA A 63 5.21 0.17 -9.89
N LEU A 64 3.88 0.19 -9.79
CA LEU A 64 2.95 -0.43 -10.72
C LEU A 64 2.11 0.65 -11.42
N PRO A 65 1.65 0.40 -12.67
CA PRO A 65 0.74 1.31 -13.35
C PRO A 65 -0.57 1.51 -12.56
N MET A 66 -0.86 2.74 -12.15
CA MET A 66 -2.05 3.08 -11.35
C MET A 66 -3.36 3.04 -12.14
N GLN A 67 -3.29 3.09 -13.48
CA GLN A 67 -4.46 3.27 -14.34
C GLN A 67 -4.65 2.12 -15.34
N GLN A 68 -3.76 1.13 -15.36
CA GLN A 68 -3.74 0.07 -16.37
C GLN A 68 -3.49 -1.29 -15.73
N GLY A 69 -3.93 -2.35 -16.40
CA GLY A 69 -3.75 -3.73 -15.95
C GLY A 69 -4.50 -4.06 -14.65
N ALA A 70 -4.07 -5.13 -13.99
CA ALA A 70 -4.67 -5.58 -12.74
C ALA A 70 -4.44 -4.56 -11.61
N SER A 71 -3.27 -3.92 -11.57
CA SER A 71 -2.95 -2.84 -10.63
C SER A 71 -3.89 -1.64 -10.76
N GLY A 72 -4.25 -1.23 -11.97
CA GLY A 72 -5.22 -0.16 -12.19
C GLY A 72 -6.63 -0.50 -11.72
N ALA A 73 -7.12 -1.70 -12.05
CA ALA A 73 -8.44 -2.15 -11.62
C ALA A 73 -8.54 -2.26 -10.10
N ALA A 74 -7.53 -2.83 -9.44
CA ALA A 74 -7.46 -2.91 -7.98
C ALA A 74 -7.37 -1.52 -7.33
N THR A 75 -6.55 -0.63 -7.90
CA THR A 75 -6.43 0.76 -7.44
C THR A 75 -7.78 1.47 -7.46
N GLN A 76 -8.54 1.36 -8.56
CA GLN A 76 -9.86 1.99 -8.67
C GLN A 76 -10.87 1.43 -7.65
N ALA A 77 -10.87 0.11 -7.44
CA ALA A 77 -11.73 -0.54 -6.45
C ALA A 77 -11.39 -0.07 -5.03
N LEU A 78 -10.10 -0.07 -4.66
CA LEU A 78 -9.62 0.38 -3.36
C LEU A 78 -9.91 1.87 -3.14
N LEU A 79 -9.68 2.73 -4.12
CA LEU A 79 -9.99 4.16 -4.01
C LEU A 79 -11.49 4.39 -3.81
N THR A 80 -12.35 3.65 -4.49
CA THR A 80 -13.81 3.76 -4.31
C THR A 80 -14.23 3.41 -2.88
N LEU A 81 -13.60 2.38 -2.30
CA LEU A 81 -13.90 1.92 -0.94
C LEU A 81 -13.29 2.83 0.14
N LEU A 82 -12.03 3.21 -0.01
CA LEU A 82 -11.24 3.88 1.02
C LEU A 82 -11.34 5.40 1.00
N ARG A 83 -11.82 6.02 -0.08
CA ARG A 83 -11.90 7.48 -0.21
C ARG A 83 -12.60 8.18 0.97
N PRO A 84 -13.73 7.69 1.52
CA PRO A 84 -14.35 8.31 2.69
C PRO A 84 -13.44 8.32 3.93
N LEU A 85 -12.74 7.22 4.19
CA LEU A 85 -11.80 7.12 5.32
C LEU A 85 -10.56 8.01 5.09
N ALA A 86 -10.01 8.00 3.88
CA ALA A 86 -8.87 8.84 3.52
C ALA A 86 -9.21 10.34 3.60
N ALA A 87 -10.42 10.73 3.20
CA ALA A 87 -10.89 12.10 3.31
C ALA A 87 -10.92 12.61 4.76
N LEU A 88 -11.42 11.77 5.69
CA LEU A 88 -11.41 12.05 7.12
C LEU A 88 -9.98 12.13 7.67
N ALA A 89 -9.14 11.14 7.36
CA ALA A 89 -7.79 11.04 7.90
C ALA A 89 -6.85 12.16 7.43
N LEU A 90 -7.00 12.60 6.16
CA LEU A 90 -6.17 13.64 5.56
C LEU A 90 -6.81 15.02 5.63
N ASN A 91 -7.99 15.15 6.24
CA ASN A 91 -8.78 16.39 6.30
C ASN A 91 -8.92 17.07 4.93
N THR A 92 -9.28 16.29 3.90
CA THR A 92 -9.42 16.78 2.52
C THR A 92 -10.61 16.12 1.81
N SER A 93 -11.27 16.85 0.91
CA SER A 93 -12.33 16.31 0.06
C SER A 93 -11.79 15.53 -1.15
N THR A 94 -10.50 15.67 -1.47
CA THR A 94 -9.86 15.12 -2.68
C THR A 94 -8.56 14.37 -2.35
N PRO A 95 -8.60 13.30 -1.54
CA PRO A 95 -7.41 12.50 -1.24
C PRO A 95 -6.78 11.98 -2.54
N ARG A 96 -5.47 12.18 -2.68
CA ARG A 96 -4.70 11.84 -3.89
C ARG A 96 -3.90 10.56 -3.63
N LEU A 97 -3.90 9.67 -4.62
CA LEU A 97 -2.97 8.56 -4.65
C LEU A 97 -1.58 9.08 -5.04
N VAL A 98 -0.58 8.81 -4.23
CA VAL A 98 0.81 9.23 -4.47
C VAL A 98 1.60 8.12 -5.16
N GLU A 99 1.42 6.87 -4.72
CA GLU A 99 2.14 5.71 -5.23
C GLU A 99 1.23 4.48 -5.25
N CYS A 100 1.46 3.60 -6.23
CA CYS A 100 0.96 2.23 -6.27
C CYS A 100 2.15 1.37 -6.65
N GLY A 101 2.41 0.34 -5.86
CA GLY A 101 3.56 -0.53 -6.08
C GLY A 101 3.41 -1.84 -5.34
N PHE A 102 4.41 -2.69 -5.48
CA PHE A 102 4.54 -3.90 -4.70
C PHE A 102 5.85 -3.90 -3.93
N LEU A 103 5.82 -4.55 -2.76
CA LEU A 103 7.00 -4.91 -2.01
C LEU A 103 7.09 -6.42 -1.92
N THR A 104 8.24 -7.00 -2.27
CA THR A 104 8.55 -8.41 -2.00
C THR A 104 9.73 -8.53 -1.06
N SER A 105 9.69 -9.54 -0.20
CA SER A 105 10.81 -9.96 0.65
C SER A 105 11.13 -11.41 0.32
N LEU A 106 12.37 -11.66 -0.11
CA LEU A 106 12.89 -12.98 -0.42
C LEU A 106 13.44 -13.64 0.85
N PRO A 107 13.63 -14.98 0.85
CA PRO A 107 14.29 -15.67 1.96
C PRO A 107 15.62 -14.99 2.32
N GLY A 108 15.83 -14.74 3.62
CA GLY A 108 17.00 -14.02 4.11
C GLY A 108 16.87 -12.49 4.17
N ALA A 109 15.71 -11.92 3.81
CA ALA A 109 15.43 -10.51 4.05
C ALA A 109 15.39 -10.22 5.56
N LEU A 110 16.17 -9.22 6.03
CA LEU A 110 16.12 -8.77 7.42
C LEU A 110 14.92 -7.85 7.66
N ALA A 111 14.53 -7.68 8.91
CA ALA A 111 13.50 -6.72 9.30
C ALA A 111 13.94 -5.28 8.96
N GLN A 112 12.97 -4.41 8.63
CA GLN A 112 13.26 -2.98 8.49
C GLN A 112 13.27 -2.33 9.87
N ALA A 113 14.13 -1.31 10.03
CA ALA A 113 14.05 -0.41 11.17
C ALA A 113 12.66 0.27 11.20
N PHE A 114 12.14 0.51 12.41
CA PHE A 114 10.91 1.27 12.57
C PHE A 114 11.10 2.69 12.04
N HIS A 115 10.19 3.13 11.17
CA HIS A 115 10.18 4.48 10.62
C HIS A 115 8.75 4.90 10.28
N ALA A 116 8.55 6.20 10.07
CA ALA A 116 7.35 6.73 9.45
C ALA A 116 7.61 6.94 7.95
N ASP A 117 6.64 6.61 7.09
CA ASP A 117 6.76 6.85 5.65
C ASP A 117 6.89 8.35 5.31
N THR A 118 6.43 9.21 6.22
CA THR A 118 6.56 10.68 6.14
C THR A 118 7.90 11.21 6.67
N ALA A 119 8.74 10.35 7.26
CA ALA A 119 10.04 10.78 7.76
C ALA A 119 10.96 11.17 6.60
N PRO A 120 11.87 12.14 6.78
CA PRO A 120 12.91 12.44 5.80
C PRO A 120 13.72 11.20 5.39
N ASP A 121 14.20 11.14 4.15
CA ASP A 121 15.01 10.01 3.63
C ASP A 121 16.18 9.63 4.55
N ALA A 122 16.84 10.63 5.13
CA ALA A 122 17.95 10.45 6.05
C ALA A 122 17.59 9.67 7.34
N LEU A 123 16.30 9.60 7.70
CA LEU A 123 15.80 8.88 8.87
C LEU A 123 15.11 7.55 8.53
N ARG A 124 15.01 7.20 7.24
CA ARG A 124 14.41 5.95 6.74
C ARG A 124 15.45 4.86 6.47
N THR A 125 16.59 4.92 7.16
CA THR A 125 17.69 3.99 6.95
C THR A 125 17.35 2.59 7.48
N CYS A 126 17.46 1.55 6.66
CA CYS A 126 17.50 0.18 7.16
C CYS A 126 18.92 -0.17 7.63
N GLU A 127 19.00 -0.94 8.72
CA GLU A 127 20.21 -1.60 9.21
C GLU A 127 20.45 -2.92 8.46
#